data_AF-A0A7S0TG03-F1
#
_entry.id   AF-A0A7S0TG03-F1
#
_cell.length_a   1.000
_cell.length_b   1.000
_cell.length_c   1.000
_cell.angle_alpha   90.00
_cell.angle_beta   90.00
_cell.angle_gamma   90.00
#
_symmetry.space_group_name_H-M   'P 1'
#
loop_
_entity.id
_entity.type
_entity.pdbx_description
1 polymer ?
#
loop_
_entity_poly.entity_id
_entity_poly.type
_entity_poly.pdbx_seq_one_letter_code
_entity_poly.pdbx_strand_id
1 'polypeptide(L)'
;DNVVVDGSDLEGDDVVVDGNDLSSGSEVVGGNDTASIIDVAQPEVVTDCHDNWSDLKYAVEYRPLNHIGSLYFKICPNSTLDASSGPMVIDYDYVTIQCGNNGQKSDNCQIVGGFVHFHIVSTEIELAGLRMSSSKGSSIIAASTKDATLKISDCEWMANSGASAVLIRSNATVDASSVTGILDISSMLDSSEAGMSVTMSGVGFMQNVLTYGTVVNVGGSLSIDKGRFNGNEIRIGDIAVMESGELFISNSCFDESASMVPGTIFIDDTSFLQENVNTFGFDNTDGGFDNGLSCTDIFIVAVGSDCSTGANCNGTCTTFTSKTCPLDVASLPTITPGGTDEVVGGGTDKKDTPSTEYARSKNSQDKPSVVPVVVAVLVCSFIVFGLGFIIFKRKRKKPASESAFQGDLAEVDVEDSL
;
A
#
# COMPACT_ATOMS: atom_id res chain seq x y z
N ASP A 1 -25.79 -29.34 -36.56
CA ASP A 1 -24.64 -29.45 -37.48
C ASP A 1 -23.37 -29.61 -36.70
N ASN A 2 -22.92 -30.86 -36.67
CA ASN A 2 -21.69 -31.32 -36.05
C ASN A 2 -20.51 -30.93 -36.94
N VAL A 3 -19.44 -30.41 -36.35
CA VAL A 3 -18.09 -30.56 -36.92
C VAL A 3 -17.20 -31.13 -35.83
N VAL A 4 -16.91 -32.41 -36.02
CA VAL A 4 -15.86 -33.19 -35.36
C VAL A 4 -14.54 -32.76 -36.00
N VAL A 5 -13.54 -32.45 -35.19
CA VAL A 5 -12.14 -32.46 -35.62
C VAL A 5 -11.41 -33.45 -34.73
N ASP A 6 -10.98 -34.52 -35.39
CA ASP A 6 -10.14 -35.61 -34.91
C ASP A 6 -8.76 -35.43 -35.56
N GLY A 7 -7.70 -35.89 -34.89
CA GLY A 7 -6.32 -35.83 -35.38
C GLY A 7 -5.33 -35.70 -34.22
N SER A 8 -4.85 -36.79 -33.63
CA SER A 8 -3.87 -37.78 -34.12
C SER A 8 -2.45 -37.48 -33.61
N ASP A 9 -1.99 -38.37 -32.74
CA ASP A 9 -0.67 -39.02 -32.71
C ASP A 9 0.58 -38.18 -32.98
N LEU A 10 1.39 -38.00 -31.92
CA LEU A 10 2.85 -37.92 -32.02
C LEU A 10 3.48 -38.80 -30.95
N GLU A 11 3.88 -40.00 -31.38
CA GLU A 11 4.87 -40.86 -30.74
C GLU A 11 6.29 -40.34 -31.00
N GLY A 12 7.19 -40.62 -30.05
CA GLY A 12 8.59 -40.92 -30.35
C GLY A 12 9.61 -39.79 -30.26
N ASP A 13 10.42 -39.78 -29.20
CA ASP A 13 11.84 -40.15 -29.35
C ASP A 13 12.50 -40.33 -27.97
N ASP A 14 12.80 -41.59 -27.66
CA ASP A 14 13.71 -42.01 -26.59
C ASP A 14 15.15 -41.64 -26.99
N VAL A 15 15.80 -40.78 -26.21
CA VAL A 15 17.25 -40.58 -26.31
C VAL A 15 17.94 -41.39 -25.22
N VAL A 16 18.44 -42.54 -25.66
CA VAL A 16 19.44 -43.35 -24.97
C VAL A 16 20.76 -42.56 -24.94
N VAL A 17 21.29 -42.26 -23.75
CA VAL A 17 22.69 -41.85 -23.58
C VAL A 17 23.43 -42.98 -22.89
N ASP A 18 24.24 -43.67 -23.69
CA ASP A 18 25.19 -44.69 -23.29
C ASP A 18 26.25 -44.12 -22.34
N GLY A 19 26.62 -44.95 -21.36
CA GLY A 19 27.72 -44.71 -20.45
C GLY A 19 29.08 -44.75 -21.15
N ASN A 20 30.03 -44.02 -20.57
CA ASN A 20 31.44 -44.30 -20.75
C ASN A 20 32.14 -44.40 -19.41
N ASP A 21 32.84 -45.50 -19.29
CA ASP A 21 33.64 -46.00 -18.19
C ASP A 21 35.10 -45.52 -18.34
N LEU A 22 35.85 -45.59 -17.23
CA LEU A 22 37.33 -45.59 -17.13
C LEU A 22 38.11 -44.32 -17.50
N SER A 23 38.80 -43.73 -16.52
CA SER A 23 40.20 -44.14 -16.27
C SER A 23 40.84 -43.39 -15.09
N SER A 24 41.51 -44.20 -14.27
CA SER A 24 42.47 -43.83 -13.24
C SER A 24 43.74 -43.21 -13.85
N GLY A 25 44.11 -42.01 -13.39
CA GLY A 25 45.38 -41.36 -13.68
C GLY A 25 45.91 -40.68 -12.43
N SER A 26 46.74 -41.41 -11.67
CA SER A 26 47.53 -40.89 -10.56
C SER A 26 48.78 -40.21 -11.13
N GLU A 27 48.92 -38.90 -10.94
CA GLU A 27 50.22 -38.24 -11.05
C GLU A 27 50.46 -37.32 -9.85
N VAL A 28 51.51 -37.66 -9.11
CA VAL A 28 52.07 -36.92 -7.99
C VAL A 28 53.07 -35.93 -8.58
N VAL A 29 52.78 -34.63 -8.47
CA VAL A 29 53.77 -33.57 -8.68
C VAL A 29 53.73 -32.63 -7.49
N GLY A 30 54.81 -32.65 -6.71
CA GLY A 30 55.04 -31.73 -5.60
C GLY A 30 55.35 -30.32 -6.12
N GLY A 31 54.57 -29.36 -5.63
CA GLY A 31 54.83 -27.93 -5.74
C GLY A 31 54.71 -27.31 -4.35
N ASN A 32 55.83 -26.83 -3.85
CA ASN A 32 55.99 -26.27 -2.52
C ASN A 32 55.60 -24.79 -2.58
N ASP A 33 54.30 -24.48 -2.53
CA ASP A 33 53.82 -23.10 -2.53
C ASP A 33 53.04 -22.81 -1.25
N THR A 34 53.52 -21.77 -0.56
CA THR A 34 52.99 -21.18 0.66
C THR A 34 51.48 -20.96 0.56
N ALA A 35 50.74 -21.86 1.20
CA ALA A 35 49.29 -21.76 1.36
C ALA A 35 48.95 -20.46 2.08
N SER A 36 48.43 -19.49 1.33
CA SER A 36 47.58 -18.45 1.91
C SER A 36 46.43 -19.18 2.59
N ILE A 37 46.36 -19.06 3.91
CA ILE A 37 45.21 -19.50 4.69
C ILE A 37 44.04 -18.68 4.15
N ILE A 38 43.26 -19.30 3.26
CA ILE A 38 41.94 -18.80 2.90
C ILE A 38 41.17 -18.91 4.20
N ASP A 39 40.95 -17.77 4.84
CA ASP A 39 40.09 -17.64 6.00
C ASP A 39 38.69 -18.00 5.50
N VAL A 40 38.35 -19.30 5.58
CA VAL A 40 37.01 -19.80 5.29
C VAL A 40 36.15 -19.18 6.38
N ALA A 41 35.52 -18.05 6.04
CA ALA A 41 34.61 -17.33 6.90
C ALA A 41 33.71 -18.36 7.59
N GLN A 42 33.84 -18.44 8.92
CA GLN A 42 33.00 -19.33 9.70
C GLN A 42 31.54 -19.01 9.33
N PRO A 43 30.70 -20.04 9.09
CA PRO A 43 29.29 -19.81 8.79
C PRO A 43 28.71 -18.98 9.92
N GLU A 44 28.25 -17.78 9.59
CA GLU A 44 27.65 -16.87 10.55
C GLU A 44 26.56 -17.62 11.31
N VAL A 45 26.53 -17.43 12.63
CA VAL A 45 25.53 -18.04 13.50
C VAL A 45 24.17 -17.62 12.96
N VAL A 46 23.41 -18.59 12.43
CA VAL A 46 22.05 -18.38 11.96
C VAL A 46 21.23 -17.88 13.16
N THR A 47 20.94 -16.58 13.18
CA THR A 47 20.07 -15.97 14.18
C THR A 47 18.65 -16.46 13.93
N ASP A 48 17.98 -16.96 14.98
CA ASP A 48 16.61 -17.50 14.91
C ASP A 48 15.55 -16.45 14.50
N CYS A 49 15.92 -15.17 14.50
CA CYS A 49 15.12 -14.06 13.98
C CYS A 49 15.99 -12.82 13.71
N HIS A 50 15.44 -11.86 12.97
CA HIS A 50 16.04 -10.56 12.68
C HIS A 50 15.35 -9.46 13.51
N ASP A 51 16.12 -8.62 14.19
CA ASP A 51 15.63 -7.44 14.93
C ASP A 51 16.10 -6.11 14.32
N ASN A 52 16.88 -6.18 13.23
CA ASN A 52 17.41 -5.05 12.49
C ASN A 52 16.96 -5.10 11.01
N TRP A 53 16.56 -3.96 10.46
CA TRP A 53 16.14 -3.85 9.06
C TRP A 53 17.24 -4.21 8.07
N SER A 54 18.47 -3.74 8.33
CA SER A 54 19.61 -3.97 7.43
C SER A 54 19.98 -5.45 7.38
N ASP A 55 19.92 -6.15 8.52
CA ASP A 55 20.23 -7.58 8.61
C ASP A 55 19.15 -8.42 7.92
N LEU A 56 17.87 -8.10 8.15
CA LEU A 56 16.75 -8.75 7.45
C LEU A 56 16.85 -8.52 5.94
N LYS A 57 17.06 -7.26 5.52
CA LYS A 57 17.20 -6.88 4.12
C LYS A 57 18.37 -7.60 3.47
N TYR A 58 19.51 -7.68 4.14
CA TYR A 58 20.67 -8.41 3.64
C TYR A 58 20.38 -9.91 3.48
N ALA A 59 19.74 -10.53 4.48
CA ALA A 59 19.39 -11.95 4.43
C ALA A 59 18.41 -12.28 3.29
N VAL A 60 17.48 -11.37 3.02
CA VAL A 60 16.53 -11.45 1.90
C VAL A 60 17.27 -11.29 0.56
N GLU A 61 17.96 -10.17 0.35
CA GLU A 61 18.55 -9.80 -0.94
C GLU A 61 19.77 -10.64 -1.32
N TYR A 62 20.56 -11.13 -0.36
CA TYR A 62 21.84 -11.83 -0.60
C TYR A 62 21.79 -13.33 -0.28
N ARG A 63 20.61 -13.94 -0.34
CA ARG A 63 20.45 -15.38 -0.10
C ARG A 63 21.27 -16.25 -1.07
N PRO A 64 21.70 -17.46 -0.66
CA PRO A 64 22.39 -18.39 -1.56
C PRO A 64 21.50 -18.84 -2.72
N LEU A 65 21.98 -18.71 -3.96
CA LEU A 65 21.28 -19.12 -5.18
C LEU A 65 20.91 -20.62 -5.25
N ASN A 66 21.49 -21.44 -4.38
CA ASN A 66 21.31 -22.90 -4.37
C ASN A 66 20.17 -23.35 -3.43
N HIS A 67 19.38 -22.45 -2.88
CA HIS A 67 18.26 -22.84 -2.04
C HIS A 67 17.09 -23.37 -2.88
N ILE A 68 16.73 -24.63 -2.67
CA ILE A 68 15.55 -25.26 -3.27
C ILE A 68 14.45 -25.27 -2.21
N GLY A 69 13.38 -24.50 -2.43
CA GLY A 69 12.21 -24.48 -1.57
C GLY A 69 11.86 -23.10 -1.02
N SER A 70 10.85 -23.07 -0.15
CA SER A 70 10.33 -21.84 0.47
C SER A 70 11.34 -21.24 1.44
N LEU A 71 11.55 -19.93 1.33
CA LEU A 71 12.42 -19.16 2.19
C LEU A 71 11.60 -18.48 3.27
N TYR A 72 12.06 -18.62 4.51
CA TYR A 72 11.32 -18.15 5.66
C TYR A 72 12.20 -17.21 6.50
N PHE A 73 11.76 -15.97 6.60
CA PHE A 73 12.42 -14.92 7.36
C PHE A 73 11.54 -14.51 8.54
N LYS A 74 12.11 -14.58 9.74
CA LYS A 74 11.41 -14.29 10.98
C LYS A 74 11.91 -12.99 11.58
N ILE A 75 10.99 -12.09 11.91
CA ILE A 75 11.29 -10.87 12.67
C ILE A 75 11.11 -11.16 14.16
N CYS A 76 12.04 -10.69 14.99
CA CYS A 76 11.98 -10.93 16.43
C CYS A 76 10.75 -10.22 17.04
N PRO A 77 9.97 -10.87 17.91
CA PRO A 77 8.85 -10.22 18.60
C PRO A 77 9.27 -8.95 19.35
N ASN A 78 8.40 -7.93 19.36
CA ASN A 78 8.64 -6.61 19.94
C ASN A 78 9.83 -5.83 19.37
N SER A 79 10.39 -6.25 18.24
CA SER A 79 11.43 -5.47 17.56
C SER A 79 10.82 -4.31 16.76
N THR A 80 11.64 -3.29 16.52
CA THR A 80 11.31 -2.15 15.66
C THR A 80 12.42 -1.97 14.65
N LEU A 81 12.09 -2.17 13.39
CA LEU A 81 13.00 -2.15 12.25
C LEU A 81 12.84 -0.81 11.51
N ASP A 82 13.93 -0.07 11.36
CA ASP A 82 13.93 1.21 10.64
C ASP A 82 14.25 1.03 9.15
N ALA A 83 13.24 1.24 8.30
CA ALA A 83 13.32 1.09 6.85
C ALA A 83 13.91 2.32 6.14
N SER A 84 14.54 3.25 6.87
CA SER A 84 15.13 4.47 6.29
C SER A 84 16.33 4.21 5.38
N SER A 85 16.95 3.02 5.42
CA SER A 85 18.04 2.64 4.51
C SER A 85 17.57 2.24 3.10
N GLY A 86 16.26 2.34 2.83
CA GLY A 86 15.65 2.07 1.54
C GLY A 86 14.85 0.78 1.52
N PRO A 87 14.09 0.55 0.44
CA PRO A 87 13.21 -0.61 0.32
C PRO A 87 13.99 -1.91 0.36
N MET A 88 13.32 -2.95 0.83
CA MET A 88 13.74 -4.33 0.64
C MET A 88 13.12 -4.84 -0.65
N VAL A 89 13.97 -5.26 -1.60
CA VAL A 89 13.52 -5.80 -2.89
C VAL A 89 13.40 -7.31 -2.79
N ILE A 90 12.21 -7.84 -3.09
CA ILE A 90 11.92 -9.28 -3.10
C ILE A 90 11.74 -9.71 -4.56
N ASP A 91 12.82 -10.22 -5.15
CA ASP A 91 12.93 -10.59 -6.57
C ASP A 91 12.97 -12.11 -6.83
N TYR A 92 12.32 -12.88 -5.97
CA TYR A 92 12.32 -14.33 -5.96
C TYR A 92 11.11 -14.91 -5.30
N ASP A 93 10.79 -16.13 -5.72
CA ASP A 93 9.54 -16.77 -5.38
C ASP A 93 9.58 -17.46 -4.01
N TYR A 94 8.40 -17.77 -3.48
CA TYR A 94 8.22 -18.59 -2.27
C TYR A 94 8.83 -17.99 -1.01
N VAL A 95 8.63 -16.70 -0.79
CA VAL A 95 9.21 -15.97 0.36
C VAL A 95 8.14 -15.69 1.41
N THR A 96 8.40 -16.09 2.64
CA THR A 96 7.59 -15.71 3.79
C THR A 96 8.40 -14.79 4.70
N ILE A 97 7.89 -13.59 4.97
CA ILE A 97 8.40 -12.70 6.02
C ILE A 97 7.32 -12.58 7.07
N GLN A 98 7.62 -12.99 8.29
CA GLN A 98 6.63 -12.96 9.36
C GLN A 98 7.15 -12.49 10.70
N CYS A 99 6.25 -11.88 11.48
CA CYS A 99 6.51 -11.52 12.85
C CYS A 99 6.44 -12.74 13.78
N GLY A 100 7.51 -12.99 14.54
CA GLY A 100 7.58 -14.10 15.47
C GLY A 100 7.41 -15.48 14.82
N ASN A 101 7.02 -16.46 15.62
CA ASN A 101 6.92 -17.85 15.16
C ASN A 101 5.64 -18.14 14.37
N ASN A 102 4.59 -17.33 14.56
CA ASN A 102 3.26 -17.63 14.04
C ASN A 102 2.71 -16.54 13.09
N GLY A 103 3.47 -15.46 12.83
CA GLY A 103 3.00 -14.36 11.99
C GLY A 103 1.82 -13.60 12.60
N GLN A 104 1.72 -13.55 13.93
CA GLN A 104 0.59 -12.93 14.61
C GLN A 104 0.89 -11.46 14.92
N LYS A 105 -0.11 -10.60 14.69
CA LYS A 105 -0.04 -9.17 15.06
C LYS A 105 0.32 -8.95 16.54
N SER A 106 -0.05 -9.88 17.43
CA SER A 106 0.26 -9.81 18.87
C SER A 106 1.75 -9.91 19.20
N ASP A 107 2.58 -10.43 18.28
CA ASP A 107 4.04 -10.48 18.44
C ASP A 107 4.69 -9.10 18.23
N ASN A 108 3.94 -8.10 17.77
CA ASN A 108 4.28 -6.67 17.81
C ASN A 108 5.61 -6.31 17.11
N CYS A 109 5.88 -6.87 15.93
CA CYS A 109 7.01 -6.46 15.09
C CYS A 109 6.63 -5.22 14.30
N GLN A 110 7.43 -4.16 14.45
CA GLN A 110 7.16 -2.88 13.81
C GLN A 110 8.19 -2.57 12.74
N ILE A 111 7.74 -2.09 11.59
CA ILE A 111 8.58 -1.54 10.53
C ILE A 111 8.20 -0.06 10.41
N VAL A 112 9.19 0.81 10.59
CA VAL A 112 8.97 2.26 10.71
C VAL A 112 9.81 3.04 9.70
N GLY A 113 9.32 4.21 9.30
CA GLY A 113 10.06 5.13 8.46
C GLY A 113 10.16 4.69 7.01
N GLY A 114 11.21 5.13 6.32
CA GLY A 114 11.41 4.79 4.91
C GLY A 114 10.41 5.45 3.93
N PHE A 115 10.73 5.32 2.66
CA PHE A 115 9.87 5.76 1.55
C PHE A 115 9.00 4.60 1.03
N VAL A 116 9.61 3.41 0.96
CA VAL A 116 8.98 2.13 0.64
C VAL A 116 9.58 1.09 1.59
N HIS A 117 8.76 0.20 2.15
CA HIS A 117 9.25 -0.91 2.98
C HIS A 117 9.59 -2.11 2.10
N PHE A 118 8.61 -2.58 1.31
CA PHE A 118 8.77 -3.76 0.45
C PHE A 118 8.49 -3.41 -1.01
N HIS A 119 9.42 -3.77 -1.89
CA HIS A 119 9.23 -3.74 -3.34
C HIS A 119 9.28 -5.17 -3.87
N ILE A 120 8.11 -5.69 -4.24
CA ILE A 120 7.89 -7.11 -4.53
C ILE A 120 7.75 -7.27 -6.03
N VAL A 121 8.68 -7.97 -6.67
CA VAL A 121 8.67 -8.21 -8.12
C VAL A 121 8.50 -9.69 -8.49
N SER A 122 8.30 -10.57 -7.50
CA SER A 122 8.16 -12.03 -7.67
C SER A 122 6.79 -12.58 -7.27
N THR A 123 6.64 -13.91 -7.28
CA THR A 123 5.39 -14.62 -6.94
C THR A 123 5.47 -15.41 -5.64
N GLU A 124 4.31 -15.81 -5.11
CA GLU A 124 4.16 -16.65 -3.93
C GLU A 124 4.83 -16.07 -2.69
N ILE A 125 4.59 -14.77 -2.48
CA ILE A 125 5.13 -14.01 -1.34
C ILE A 125 4.09 -13.93 -0.22
N GLU A 126 4.51 -14.10 1.02
CA GLU A 126 3.67 -13.99 2.21
C GLU A 126 4.26 -13.00 3.22
N LEU A 127 3.45 -12.04 3.64
CA LEU A 127 3.76 -11.09 4.72
C LEU A 127 2.76 -11.28 5.85
N ALA A 128 3.24 -11.57 7.07
CA ALA A 128 2.36 -11.90 8.19
C ALA A 128 2.70 -11.20 9.51
N GLY A 129 1.69 -10.64 10.17
CA GLY A 129 1.80 -10.09 11.53
C GLY A 129 2.58 -8.79 11.65
N LEU A 130 2.78 -8.07 10.54
CA LEU A 130 3.63 -6.89 10.50
C LEU A 130 2.83 -5.62 10.83
N ARG A 131 3.43 -4.71 11.61
CA ARG A 131 2.90 -3.35 11.79
C ARG A 131 3.80 -2.35 11.07
N MET A 132 3.29 -1.72 10.03
CA MET A 132 4.00 -0.78 9.17
C MET A 132 3.54 0.65 9.42
N SER A 133 4.46 1.56 9.69
CA SER A 133 4.10 2.95 10.00
C SER A 133 5.12 3.97 9.49
N SER A 134 4.68 5.22 9.41
CA SER A 134 5.54 6.36 9.05
C SER A 134 6.25 6.23 7.69
N SER A 135 5.73 5.41 6.77
CA SER A 135 6.17 5.46 5.37
C SER A 135 5.81 6.83 4.77
N LYS A 136 6.61 7.29 3.80
CA LYS A 136 6.41 8.57 3.08
C LYS A 136 6.03 8.42 1.60
N GLY A 137 6.02 7.19 1.08
CA GLY A 137 5.71 6.86 -0.31
C GLY A 137 4.60 5.82 -0.37
N SER A 138 4.99 4.57 -0.63
CA SER A 138 4.11 3.39 -0.55
C SER A 138 4.76 2.34 0.32
N SER A 139 4.14 1.93 1.42
CA SER A 139 4.74 0.92 2.31
C SER A 139 5.03 -0.39 1.56
N ILE A 140 4.08 -0.86 0.75
CA ILE A 140 4.28 -2.01 -0.16
C ILE A 140 4.04 -1.59 -1.60
N ILE A 141 4.93 -2.01 -2.49
CA ILE A 141 4.75 -1.95 -3.93
C ILE A 141 4.81 -3.38 -4.47
N ALA A 142 3.64 -3.90 -4.86
CA ALA A 142 3.41 -5.19 -5.47
C ALA A 142 3.52 -5.02 -7.00
N ALA A 143 4.74 -5.19 -7.51
CA ALA A 143 5.21 -4.80 -8.83
C ALA A 143 5.31 -5.93 -9.87
N SER A 144 4.73 -7.10 -9.58
CA SER A 144 4.86 -8.29 -10.44
C SER A 144 3.71 -8.40 -11.46
N THR A 145 3.77 -9.43 -12.31
CA THR A 145 2.81 -9.69 -13.39
C THR A 145 1.56 -10.40 -12.86
N LYS A 146 0.50 -10.49 -13.68
CA LYS A 146 -0.78 -11.15 -13.34
C LYS A 146 -0.70 -12.57 -12.79
N ASP A 147 0.32 -13.33 -13.15
CA ASP A 147 0.48 -14.72 -12.71
C ASP A 147 1.13 -14.80 -11.32
N ALA A 148 1.63 -13.67 -10.81
CA ALA A 148 2.23 -13.58 -9.50
C ALA A 148 1.20 -13.41 -8.38
N THR A 149 1.55 -13.89 -7.18
CA THR A 149 0.69 -13.81 -6.00
C THR A 149 1.41 -13.20 -4.80
N LEU A 150 0.67 -12.40 -4.03
CA LEU A 150 1.09 -11.86 -2.73
C LEU A 150 -0.03 -12.07 -1.72
N LYS A 151 0.30 -12.70 -0.60
CA LYS A 151 -0.59 -12.88 0.54
C LYS A 151 -0.16 -11.99 1.69
N ILE A 152 -1.10 -11.25 2.26
CA ILE A 152 -0.86 -10.39 3.42
C ILE A 152 -1.87 -10.74 4.51
N SER A 153 -1.39 -11.14 5.68
CA SER A 153 -2.27 -11.59 6.77
C SER A 153 -1.92 -10.92 8.09
N ASP A 154 -2.94 -10.54 8.85
CA ASP A 154 -2.82 -9.96 10.19
C ASP A 154 -1.85 -8.76 10.26
N CYS A 155 -1.79 -7.96 9.21
CA CYS A 155 -0.91 -6.78 9.11
C CYS A 155 -1.67 -5.49 9.44
N GLU A 156 -0.94 -4.47 9.89
CA GLU A 156 -1.50 -3.17 10.23
C GLU A 156 -0.65 -2.02 9.65
N TRP A 157 -1.32 -1.03 9.06
CA TRP A 157 -0.72 0.21 8.56
C TRP A 157 -1.24 1.38 9.37
N MET A 158 -0.32 2.16 9.93
CA MET A 158 -0.69 3.27 10.80
C MET A 158 0.12 4.52 10.52
N ALA A 159 -0.56 5.67 10.44
CA ALA A 159 0.08 6.97 10.31
C ALA A 159 1.11 7.02 9.15
N ASN A 160 0.83 6.31 8.04
CA ASN A 160 1.60 6.47 6.83
C ASN A 160 1.19 7.74 6.09
N SER A 161 2.14 8.30 5.38
CA SER A 161 1.95 9.45 4.50
C SER A 161 2.50 9.13 3.11
N GLY A 162 2.03 9.82 2.07
CA GLY A 162 2.58 9.65 0.72
C GLY A 162 1.52 9.27 -0.30
N ALA A 163 1.83 8.31 -1.17
CA ALA A 163 0.97 7.92 -2.28
C ALA A 163 -0.09 6.90 -1.86
N SER A 164 0.34 5.80 -1.22
CA SER A 164 -0.55 4.74 -0.75
C SER A 164 0.06 3.95 0.42
N ALA A 165 -0.71 3.07 1.06
CA ALA A 165 -0.13 2.06 1.95
C ALA A 165 0.34 0.84 1.13
N VAL A 166 -0.53 0.38 0.22
CA VAL A 166 -0.22 -0.71 -0.73
C VAL A 166 -0.52 -0.24 -2.14
N LEU A 167 0.45 -0.39 -3.06
CA LEU A 167 0.30 -0.17 -4.49
C LEU A 167 0.46 -1.51 -5.22
N ILE A 168 -0.50 -1.88 -6.05
CA ILE A 168 -0.47 -3.06 -6.92
C ILE A 168 -0.45 -2.56 -8.36
N ARG A 169 0.62 -2.87 -9.10
CA ARG A 169 0.79 -2.44 -10.49
C ARG A 169 1.91 -3.23 -11.14
N SER A 170 1.70 -3.73 -12.36
CA SER A 170 2.80 -4.34 -13.14
C SER A 170 3.98 -3.39 -13.32
N ASN A 171 5.21 -3.92 -13.20
CA ASN A 171 6.46 -3.25 -13.55
C ASN A 171 6.65 -1.86 -12.88
N ALA A 172 6.09 -1.67 -11.68
CA ALA A 172 6.32 -0.45 -10.91
C ALA A 172 7.80 -0.37 -10.49
N THR A 173 8.49 0.68 -10.95
CA THR A 173 9.88 0.93 -10.58
C THR A 173 9.96 1.95 -9.46
N VAL A 174 10.72 1.66 -8.40
CA VAL A 174 11.04 2.63 -7.35
C VAL A 174 12.32 3.35 -7.75
N ASP A 175 12.21 4.62 -8.15
CA ASP A 175 13.40 5.45 -8.35
C ASP A 175 13.99 5.81 -6.98
N ALA A 176 15.10 5.17 -6.62
CA ALA A 176 15.81 5.43 -5.37
C ALA A 176 16.30 6.89 -5.23
N SER A 177 16.31 7.68 -6.32
CA SER A 177 16.65 9.11 -6.25
C SER A 177 15.50 9.96 -5.69
N SER A 178 14.26 9.44 -5.65
CA SER A 178 13.08 10.18 -5.17
C SER A 178 12.92 10.21 -3.64
N VAL A 179 13.89 9.69 -2.88
CA VAL A 179 13.85 9.57 -1.40
C VAL A 179 13.62 10.91 -0.67
N THR A 180 13.81 12.04 -1.36
CA THR A 180 13.57 13.38 -0.80
C THR A 180 12.19 13.98 -1.13
N GLY A 181 11.43 13.36 -2.04
CA GLY A 181 10.16 13.88 -2.56
C GLY A 181 8.94 13.07 -2.12
N ILE A 182 7.75 13.60 -2.41
CA ILE A 182 6.49 12.84 -2.38
C ILE A 182 6.50 11.91 -3.59
N LEU A 183 6.16 10.63 -3.42
CA LEU A 183 6.00 9.72 -4.55
C LEU A 183 4.83 10.21 -5.41
N ASP A 184 5.14 10.75 -6.59
CA ASP A 184 4.11 11.04 -7.58
C ASP A 184 3.83 9.77 -8.38
N ILE A 185 2.84 9.00 -7.92
CA ILE A 185 2.40 7.80 -8.65
C ILE A 185 1.48 8.15 -9.83
N SER A 186 1.26 9.43 -10.19
CA SER A 186 0.39 9.76 -11.33
C SER A 186 0.84 9.05 -12.61
N SER A 187 2.15 9.06 -12.89
CA SER A 187 2.75 8.31 -14.01
C SER A 187 2.66 6.78 -13.86
N MET A 188 2.36 6.30 -12.65
CA MET A 188 2.17 4.88 -12.36
C MET A 188 0.68 4.46 -12.38
N LEU A 189 -0.26 5.40 -12.42
CA LEU A 189 -1.68 5.05 -12.51
C LEU A 189 -2.06 4.58 -13.91
N ASP A 190 -1.33 5.06 -14.93
CA ASP A 190 -1.52 4.59 -16.30
C ASP A 190 -0.68 3.30 -16.50
N SER A 191 -1.36 2.17 -16.64
CA SER A 191 -0.72 0.89 -17.00
C SER A 191 -1.68 0.07 -17.85
N SER A 192 -1.24 -0.31 -19.05
CA SER A 192 -1.96 -1.29 -19.88
C SER A 192 -1.64 -2.74 -19.51
N GLU A 193 -0.72 -2.97 -18.58
CA GLU A 193 -0.27 -4.30 -18.19
C GLU A 193 -0.99 -4.77 -16.93
N ALA A 194 -1.44 -6.04 -16.96
CA ALA A 194 -2.11 -6.67 -15.84
C ALA A 194 -1.13 -6.92 -14.68
N GLY A 195 -1.46 -6.37 -13.52
CA GLY A 195 -0.72 -6.50 -12.27
C GLY A 195 -1.01 -7.81 -11.53
N MET A 196 -0.22 -8.09 -10.51
CA MET A 196 -0.32 -9.32 -9.71
C MET A 196 -1.60 -9.45 -8.88
N SER A 197 -1.86 -10.67 -8.40
CA SER A 197 -2.98 -10.98 -7.50
C SER A 197 -2.57 -10.80 -6.04
N VAL A 198 -3.29 -9.97 -5.29
CA VAL A 198 -3.02 -9.69 -3.88
C VAL A 198 -4.20 -10.09 -3.01
N THR A 199 -3.96 -10.96 -2.04
CA THR A 199 -4.96 -11.37 -1.04
C THR A 199 -4.59 -10.81 0.32
N MET A 200 -5.53 -10.12 0.96
CA MET A 200 -5.37 -9.51 2.28
C MET A 200 -6.40 -10.09 3.24
N SER A 201 -5.96 -10.55 4.42
CA SER A 201 -6.88 -11.05 5.46
C SER A 201 -6.52 -10.49 6.84
N GLY A 202 -7.53 -10.04 7.60
CA GLY A 202 -7.32 -9.54 8.96
C GLY A 202 -6.46 -8.26 9.01
N VAL A 203 -6.55 -7.43 7.96
CA VAL A 203 -5.72 -6.24 7.80
C VAL A 203 -6.35 -5.00 8.44
N GLY A 204 -5.52 -4.10 8.97
CA GLY A 204 -5.95 -2.81 9.53
C GLY A 204 -5.23 -1.63 8.90
N PHE A 205 -5.96 -0.60 8.49
CA PHE A 205 -5.43 0.66 7.98
C PHE A 205 -6.00 1.81 8.80
N MET A 206 -5.15 2.45 9.59
CA MET A 206 -5.56 3.44 10.58
C MET A 206 -4.83 4.76 10.41
N GLN A 207 -5.58 5.86 10.35
CA GLN A 207 -5.04 7.21 10.46
C GLN A 207 -3.96 7.52 9.42
N ASN A 208 -4.09 6.97 8.21
CA ASN A 208 -3.15 7.23 7.12
C ASN A 208 -3.57 8.51 6.37
N VAL A 209 -2.60 9.30 5.90
CA VAL A 209 -2.83 10.52 5.11
C VAL A 209 -2.18 10.35 3.74
N LEU A 210 -2.98 9.92 2.75
CA LEU A 210 -2.47 9.39 1.49
C LEU A 210 -3.03 10.15 0.28
N THR A 211 -2.25 10.22 -0.79
CA THR A 211 -2.57 11.06 -1.96
C THR A 211 -3.51 10.37 -2.93
N TYR A 212 -3.57 9.04 -2.97
CA TYR A 212 -4.37 8.32 -3.97
C TYR A 212 -5.31 7.33 -3.32
N GLY A 213 -4.77 6.33 -2.63
CA GLY A 213 -5.53 5.25 -2.03
C GLY A 213 -4.85 4.73 -0.78
N THR A 214 -5.59 4.21 0.19
CA THR A 214 -4.98 3.33 1.19
C THR A 214 -4.44 2.07 0.51
N VAL A 215 -5.27 1.43 -0.32
CA VAL A 215 -4.86 0.39 -1.26
C VAL A 215 -5.19 0.86 -2.67
N VAL A 216 -4.19 0.87 -3.55
CA VAL A 216 -4.36 1.21 -4.97
C VAL A 216 -4.06 -0.04 -5.80
N ASN A 217 -5.05 -0.49 -6.57
CA ASN A 217 -4.95 -1.63 -7.47
C ASN A 217 -5.06 -1.18 -8.93
N VAL A 218 -3.96 -1.21 -9.67
CA VAL A 218 -3.87 -0.84 -11.08
C VAL A 218 -3.68 -2.11 -11.91
N GLY A 219 -4.76 -2.58 -12.54
CA GLY A 219 -4.78 -3.75 -13.41
C GLY A 219 -4.51 -5.11 -12.76
N GLY A 220 -4.43 -5.18 -11.43
CA GLY A 220 -4.28 -6.44 -10.69
C GLY A 220 -5.61 -6.98 -10.16
N SER A 221 -5.54 -8.10 -9.42
CA SER A 221 -6.68 -8.65 -8.69
C SER A 221 -6.49 -8.46 -7.20
N LEU A 222 -7.44 -7.82 -6.53
CA LEU A 222 -7.38 -7.52 -5.09
C LEU A 222 -8.51 -8.23 -4.35
N SER A 223 -8.16 -9.09 -3.40
CA SER A 223 -9.10 -9.73 -2.48
C SER A 223 -8.85 -9.28 -1.05
N ILE A 224 -9.86 -8.72 -0.38
CA ILE A 224 -9.78 -8.27 1.02
C ILE A 224 -10.88 -8.97 1.82
N ASP A 225 -10.46 -9.75 2.81
CA ASP A 225 -11.33 -10.31 3.86
C ASP A 225 -10.96 -9.71 5.21
N LYS A 226 -11.97 -9.34 6.00
CA LYS A 226 -11.79 -8.81 7.36
C LYS A 226 -10.86 -7.58 7.42
N GLY A 227 -11.00 -6.66 6.48
CA GLY A 227 -10.28 -5.38 6.48
C GLY A 227 -10.93 -4.36 7.42
N ARG A 228 -10.13 -3.62 8.18
CA ARG A 228 -10.58 -2.46 8.96
C ARG A 228 -9.89 -1.19 8.46
N PHE A 229 -10.67 -0.24 7.96
CA PHE A 229 -10.21 1.07 7.52
C PHE A 229 -10.80 2.11 8.48
N ASN A 230 -9.95 2.87 9.17
CA ASN A 230 -10.40 3.79 10.22
C ASN A 230 -9.64 5.11 10.18
N GLY A 231 -10.37 6.22 10.01
CA GLY A 231 -9.82 7.57 10.10
C GLY A 231 -8.76 7.88 9.06
N ASN A 232 -8.81 7.26 7.88
CA ASN A 232 -7.87 7.55 6.80
C ASN A 232 -8.32 8.81 6.04
N GLU A 233 -7.37 9.68 5.70
CA GLU A 233 -7.59 10.87 4.87
C GLU A 233 -6.94 10.64 3.50
N ILE A 234 -7.77 10.43 2.47
CA ILE A 234 -7.31 10.11 1.12
C ILE A 234 -7.94 11.04 0.08
N ARG A 235 -7.34 11.12 -1.12
CA ARG A 235 -7.92 11.85 -2.25
C ARG A 235 -8.95 11.04 -3.04
N ILE A 236 -8.65 9.80 -3.45
CA ILE A 236 -9.55 9.04 -4.35
C ILE A 236 -10.49 8.13 -3.56
N GLY A 237 -9.97 7.38 -2.61
CA GLY A 237 -10.75 6.51 -1.72
C GLY A 237 -9.83 5.68 -0.84
N ASP A 238 -10.35 4.95 0.13
CA ASP A 238 -9.55 3.95 0.85
C ASP A 238 -9.05 2.86 -0.10
N ILE A 239 -9.92 2.41 -0.99
CA ILE A 239 -9.57 1.45 -2.03
C ILE A 239 -9.83 2.11 -3.38
N ALA A 240 -8.80 2.20 -4.21
CA ALA A 240 -8.91 2.66 -5.59
C ALA A 240 -8.55 1.51 -6.54
N VAL A 241 -9.45 1.19 -7.46
CA VAL A 241 -9.28 0.12 -8.46
C VAL A 241 -9.35 0.75 -9.85
N MET A 242 -8.28 0.57 -10.62
CA MET A 242 -8.04 1.27 -11.88
C MET A 242 -7.50 0.31 -12.95
N GLU A 243 -7.63 0.70 -14.22
CA GLU A 243 -7.01 0.06 -15.38
C GLU A 243 -7.29 -1.45 -15.50
N SER A 244 -8.55 -1.84 -15.61
CA SER A 244 -8.98 -3.25 -15.64
C SER A 244 -8.68 -4.03 -14.36
N GLY A 245 -8.54 -3.35 -13.22
CA GLY A 245 -8.37 -3.98 -11.93
C GLY A 245 -9.66 -4.68 -11.45
N GLU A 246 -9.50 -5.69 -10.61
CA GLU A 246 -10.60 -6.42 -9.99
C GLU A 246 -10.59 -6.26 -8.47
N LEU A 247 -11.77 -6.16 -7.86
CA LEU A 247 -11.94 -6.13 -6.41
C LEU A 247 -12.95 -7.17 -5.93
N PHE A 248 -12.51 -7.97 -4.97
CA PHE A 248 -13.31 -8.83 -4.13
C PHE A 248 -13.18 -8.33 -2.70
N ILE A 249 -14.28 -7.87 -2.10
CA ILE A 249 -14.25 -7.40 -0.71
C ILE A 249 -15.33 -8.06 0.12
N SER A 250 -14.91 -8.59 1.27
CA SER A 250 -15.80 -9.25 2.21
C SER A 250 -15.48 -8.92 3.68
N ASN A 251 -16.50 -8.98 4.53
CA ASN A 251 -16.41 -8.87 5.99
C ASN A 251 -15.61 -7.66 6.49
N SER A 252 -15.64 -6.55 5.77
CA SER A 252 -14.77 -5.40 6.01
C SER A 252 -15.53 -4.18 6.52
N CYS A 253 -14.85 -3.30 7.26
CA CYS A 253 -15.43 -2.11 7.88
C CYS A 253 -14.64 -0.86 7.49
N PHE A 254 -15.38 0.19 7.14
CA PHE A 254 -14.88 1.53 6.90
C PHE A 254 -15.51 2.48 7.92
N ASP A 255 -14.70 3.28 8.58
CA ASP A 255 -15.13 4.12 9.69
C ASP A 255 -14.37 5.44 9.70
N GLU A 256 -15.08 6.56 9.65
CA GLU A 256 -14.49 7.90 9.60
C GLU A 256 -13.50 8.10 8.43
N SER A 257 -13.69 7.39 7.31
CA SER A 257 -12.84 7.53 6.13
C SER A 257 -13.19 8.79 5.36
N ALA A 258 -12.18 9.59 5.03
CA ALA A 258 -12.33 10.82 4.27
C ALA A 258 -11.76 10.67 2.85
N SER A 259 -12.55 11.02 1.83
CA SER A 259 -12.15 11.03 0.41
C SER A 259 -12.51 12.36 -0.25
N MET A 260 -11.71 12.81 -1.23
CA MET A 260 -12.05 13.97 -2.07
C MET A 260 -12.92 13.60 -3.27
N VAL A 261 -12.71 12.43 -3.86
CA VAL A 261 -13.53 11.88 -4.96
C VAL A 261 -14.72 11.14 -4.36
N PRO A 262 -15.88 11.04 -5.04
CA PRO A 262 -16.98 10.24 -4.54
C PRO A 262 -16.57 8.78 -4.30
N GLY A 263 -16.99 8.23 -3.17
CA GLY A 263 -16.78 6.83 -2.77
C GLY A 263 -15.66 6.66 -1.75
N THR A 264 -15.92 5.83 -0.74
CA THR A 264 -14.85 5.24 0.09
C THR A 264 -14.10 4.17 -0.70
N ILE A 265 -14.80 3.43 -1.55
CA ILE A 265 -14.21 2.57 -2.58
C ILE A 265 -14.48 3.22 -3.94
N PHE A 266 -13.42 3.41 -4.71
CA PHE A 266 -13.46 3.99 -6.05
C PHE A 266 -13.08 2.92 -7.08
N ILE A 267 -13.96 2.70 -8.05
CA ILE A 267 -13.76 1.77 -9.18
C ILE A 267 -13.84 2.61 -10.46
N ASP A 268 -12.77 2.64 -11.25
CA ASP A 268 -12.77 3.36 -12.53
C ASP A 268 -13.70 2.69 -13.57
N ASP A 269 -13.82 3.28 -14.75
CA ASP A 269 -14.75 2.83 -15.80
C ASP A 269 -14.27 1.59 -16.57
N THR A 270 -13.04 1.15 -16.35
CA THR A 270 -12.45 -0.05 -16.95
C THR A 270 -12.34 -1.22 -15.97
N SER A 271 -12.52 -0.96 -14.67
CA SER A 271 -12.34 -1.92 -13.58
C SER A 271 -13.65 -2.52 -13.09
N PHE A 272 -13.54 -3.55 -12.25
CA PHE A 272 -14.67 -4.38 -11.86
C PHE A 272 -14.75 -4.62 -10.35
N LEU A 273 -15.92 -4.33 -9.78
CA LEU A 273 -16.32 -4.85 -8.47
C LEU A 273 -16.95 -6.23 -8.67
N GLN A 274 -16.20 -7.27 -8.31
CA GLN A 274 -16.64 -8.67 -8.47
C GLN A 274 -17.50 -9.11 -7.27
N GLU A 275 -17.11 -8.73 -6.06
CA GLU A 275 -17.81 -9.12 -4.83
C GLU A 275 -17.83 -7.99 -3.80
N ASN A 276 -18.98 -7.83 -3.13
CA ASN A 276 -19.20 -6.87 -2.05
C ASN A 276 -20.08 -7.50 -0.96
N VAL A 277 -19.48 -8.31 -0.08
CA VAL A 277 -20.24 -9.15 0.87
C VAL A 277 -19.97 -8.75 2.32
N ASN A 278 -21.04 -8.49 3.07
CA ASN A 278 -20.95 -8.15 4.49
C ASN A 278 -19.98 -6.99 4.77
N THR A 279 -19.98 -5.99 3.91
CA THR A 279 -19.17 -4.77 4.06
C THR A 279 -19.96 -3.70 4.78
N PHE A 280 -19.31 -2.88 5.58
CA PHE A 280 -19.97 -1.84 6.37
C PHE A 280 -19.22 -0.52 6.27
N GLY A 281 -19.95 0.59 6.27
CA GLY A 281 -19.41 1.94 6.31
C GLY A 281 -20.15 2.81 7.33
N PHE A 282 -19.43 3.59 8.12
CA PHE A 282 -19.99 4.54 9.08
C PHE A 282 -19.21 5.86 9.09
N ASP A 283 -19.92 6.98 9.15
CA ASP A 283 -19.37 8.34 9.20
C ASP A 283 -18.26 8.64 8.16
N ASN A 284 -18.29 7.94 7.01
CA ASN A 284 -17.44 8.25 5.87
C ASN A 284 -17.91 9.53 5.19
N THR A 285 -16.97 10.34 4.70
CA THR A 285 -17.32 11.49 3.88
C THR A 285 -17.80 11.01 2.51
N ASP A 286 -18.80 11.67 1.95
CA ASP A 286 -19.32 11.37 0.62
C ASP A 286 -18.37 11.78 -0.52
N GLY A 287 -17.33 12.55 -0.18
CA GLY A 287 -16.44 13.18 -1.14
C GLY A 287 -17.24 13.99 -2.17
N GLY A 288 -16.58 14.36 -3.25
CA GLY A 288 -17.25 14.87 -4.43
C GLY A 288 -16.87 16.29 -4.80
N PHE A 289 -17.09 16.55 -6.08
CA PHE A 289 -16.90 17.85 -6.69
C PHE A 289 -18.22 18.63 -6.61
N ASP A 290 -18.15 19.96 -6.75
CA ASP A 290 -19.27 20.91 -6.62
C ASP A 290 -20.51 20.59 -7.50
N ASN A 291 -20.40 19.60 -8.40
CA ASN A 291 -21.44 19.13 -9.31
C ASN A 291 -22.49 18.20 -8.66
N GLY A 292 -22.39 17.91 -7.36
CA GLY A 292 -23.49 17.32 -6.58
C GLY A 292 -23.64 15.79 -6.64
N LEU A 293 -22.62 15.06 -7.12
CA LEU A 293 -22.56 13.61 -6.98
C LEU A 293 -21.85 13.25 -5.68
N SER A 294 -22.63 12.87 -4.66
CA SER A 294 -22.17 12.41 -3.35
C SER A 294 -22.25 10.88 -3.27
N CYS A 295 -21.18 10.20 -2.85
CA CYS A 295 -21.22 8.76 -2.59
C CYS A 295 -20.32 8.41 -1.40
N THR A 296 -20.88 7.92 -0.30
CA THR A 296 -20.09 7.51 0.88
C THR A 296 -19.55 6.10 0.78
N ASP A 297 -20.13 5.27 -0.09
CA ASP A 297 -19.90 3.83 -0.10
C ASP A 297 -18.99 3.46 -1.28
N ILE A 298 -19.51 2.81 -2.32
CA ILE A 298 -18.73 2.40 -3.49
C ILE A 298 -19.15 3.23 -4.69
N PHE A 299 -18.23 3.99 -5.27
CA PHE A 299 -18.46 4.75 -6.49
C PHE A 299 -17.85 4.03 -7.69
N ILE A 300 -18.66 3.81 -8.72
CA ILE A 300 -18.25 3.18 -9.98
C ILE A 300 -18.36 4.24 -11.07
N VAL A 301 -17.23 4.58 -11.68
CA VAL A 301 -17.12 5.65 -12.69
C VAL A 301 -17.85 5.24 -13.97
N ALA A 302 -18.53 6.20 -14.60
CA ALA A 302 -19.16 6.00 -15.89
C ALA A 302 -18.14 6.10 -17.03
N VAL A 303 -18.34 5.32 -18.10
CA VAL A 303 -17.46 5.32 -19.29
C VAL A 303 -17.22 6.73 -19.83
N GLY A 304 -15.95 7.11 -19.96
CA GLY A 304 -15.51 8.41 -20.49
C GLY A 304 -15.60 9.58 -19.50
N SER A 305 -15.81 9.29 -18.21
CA SER A 305 -15.74 10.27 -17.13
C SER A 305 -14.30 10.42 -16.62
N ASP A 306 -13.87 11.65 -16.34
CA ASP A 306 -12.57 11.92 -15.70
C ASP A 306 -12.77 12.39 -14.26
N CYS A 307 -12.60 11.46 -13.32
CA CYS A 307 -12.68 11.75 -11.89
C CYS A 307 -11.33 12.16 -11.28
N SER A 308 -10.23 12.06 -12.04
CA SER A 308 -8.87 12.33 -11.54
C SER A 308 -8.59 13.83 -11.40
N THR A 309 -9.13 14.63 -12.33
CA THR A 309 -8.97 16.09 -12.39
C THR A 309 -10.09 16.84 -11.67
N GLY A 310 -11.19 16.15 -11.36
CA GLY A 310 -12.37 16.71 -10.69
C GLY A 310 -13.33 17.47 -11.58
N ALA A 311 -13.06 17.55 -12.88
CA ALA A 311 -13.99 18.12 -13.86
C ALA A 311 -14.79 17.00 -14.52
N ASN A 312 -16.10 16.93 -14.24
CA ASN A 312 -17.04 15.96 -14.85
C ASN A 312 -16.91 14.51 -14.37
N CYS A 313 -16.78 14.30 -13.06
CA CYS A 313 -16.88 12.97 -12.48
C CYS A 313 -18.34 12.49 -12.45
N ASN A 314 -18.69 11.56 -13.33
CA ASN A 314 -19.99 10.89 -13.41
C ASN A 314 -19.84 9.40 -13.05
N GLY A 315 -20.87 8.81 -12.47
CA GLY A 315 -20.85 7.40 -12.09
C GLY A 315 -22.11 6.96 -11.35
N THR A 316 -22.05 5.76 -10.80
CA THR A 316 -23.12 5.17 -9.98
C THR A 316 -22.61 4.86 -8.58
N CYS A 317 -23.44 5.08 -7.57
CA CYS A 317 -23.12 4.74 -6.19
C CYS A 317 -23.78 3.41 -5.80
N THR A 318 -22.99 2.46 -5.33
CA THR A 318 -23.42 1.17 -4.79
C THR A 318 -23.23 1.17 -3.28
N THR A 319 -24.26 0.72 -2.54
CA THR A 319 -24.22 0.71 -1.08
C THR A 319 -23.42 -0.47 -0.54
N PHE A 320 -22.84 -0.29 0.64
CA PHE A 320 -22.34 -1.42 1.43
C PHE A 320 -23.47 -2.37 1.84
N THR A 321 -23.16 -3.66 1.98
CA THR A 321 -24.20 -4.70 2.13
C THR A 321 -24.58 -5.01 3.58
N SER A 322 -23.74 -4.65 4.55
CA SER A 322 -24.00 -4.81 5.98
C SER A 322 -24.48 -3.53 6.64
N LYS A 323 -25.24 -3.69 7.72
CA LYS A 323 -25.73 -2.61 8.60
C LYS A 323 -24.84 -2.35 9.81
N THR A 324 -23.92 -3.27 10.11
CA THR A 324 -23.04 -3.21 11.29
C THR A 324 -21.66 -3.73 10.91
N CYS A 325 -20.62 -3.23 11.55
CA CYS A 325 -19.26 -3.73 11.32
C CYS A 325 -19.17 -5.22 11.72
N PRO A 326 -18.93 -6.16 10.77
CA PRO A 326 -18.84 -7.58 11.09
C PRO A 326 -17.68 -7.95 12.01
N LEU A 327 -16.62 -7.13 12.02
CA LEU A 327 -15.44 -7.36 12.86
C LEU A 327 -15.72 -7.14 14.35
N ASP A 328 -16.66 -6.26 14.69
CA ASP A 328 -17.00 -5.98 16.08
C ASP A 328 -17.89 -7.10 16.67
N VAL A 329 -18.74 -7.73 15.85
CA VAL A 329 -19.63 -8.83 16.28
C VAL A 329 -18.86 -10.10 16.63
N ALA A 330 -17.80 -10.42 15.88
CA ALA A 330 -16.98 -11.60 16.10
C ALA A 330 -16.19 -11.57 17.43
N SER A 331 -16.02 -10.38 18.01
CA SER A 331 -15.27 -10.18 19.27
C SER A 331 -16.12 -10.38 20.53
N LEU A 332 -17.45 -10.49 20.39
CA LEU A 332 -18.30 -10.75 21.55
C LEU A 332 -18.06 -12.18 22.02
N PRO A 333 -17.64 -12.40 23.29
CA PRO A 333 -17.46 -13.74 23.80
C PRO A 333 -18.78 -14.48 23.65
N THR A 334 -18.77 -15.58 22.89
CA THR A 334 -19.90 -16.50 22.81
C THR A 334 -20.19 -16.94 24.23
N ILE A 335 -21.22 -16.35 24.85
CA ILE A 335 -21.68 -16.75 26.17
C ILE A 335 -22.26 -18.14 25.97
N THR A 336 -21.43 -19.18 26.15
CA THR A 336 -21.84 -20.57 26.07
C THR A 336 -22.96 -20.77 27.09
N PRO A 337 -24.22 -21.01 26.66
CA PRO A 337 -25.30 -21.27 27.59
C PRO A 337 -25.13 -22.72 28.06
N GLY A 338 -24.41 -22.91 29.17
CA GLY A 338 -24.09 -24.27 29.62
C GLY A 338 -23.46 -24.32 31.00
N GLY A 339 -24.30 -24.31 32.03
CA GLY A 339 -23.91 -24.57 33.41
C GLY A 339 -25.04 -24.28 34.39
N THR A 340 -26.09 -25.10 34.37
CA THR A 340 -27.08 -25.22 35.45
C THR A 340 -26.37 -25.62 36.74
N ASP A 341 -26.58 -24.88 37.83
CA ASP A 341 -27.35 -25.39 38.98
C ASP A 341 -27.54 -24.33 40.10
N GLU A 342 -28.81 -24.24 40.52
CA GLU A 342 -29.36 -23.88 41.84
C GLU A 342 -28.64 -22.86 42.77
N VAL A 343 -29.34 -21.77 43.11
CA VAL A 343 -30.06 -21.57 44.39
C VAL A 343 -30.42 -20.07 44.59
N VAL A 344 -31.73 -19.80 44.53
CA VAL A 344 -32.54 -18.93 45.42
C VAL A 344 -31.99 -17.56 45.86
N GLY A 345 -32.67 -16.50 45.42
CA GLY A 345 -32.69 -15.22 46.14
C GLY A 345 -33.26 -14.08 45.31
N GLY A 346 -34.54 -13.75 45.53
CA GLY A 346 -35.28 -12.76 44.76
C GLY A 346 -34.65 -11.37 44.71
N GLY A 347 -34.66 -10.77 43.53
CA GLY A 347 -34.26 -9.39 43.29
C GLY A 347 -34.80 -8.94 41.94
N THR A 348 -35.77 -8.02 42.00
CA THR A 348 -36.55 -7.39 40.93
C THR A 348 -35.86 -7.21 39.57
N ASP A 349 -36.59 -7.68 38.55
CA ASP A 349 -36.35 -7.55 37.11
C ASP A 349 -35.94 -6.14 36.66
N LYS A 350 -34.73 -6.02 36.10
CA LYS A 350 -34.43 -5.04 35.06
C LYS A 350 -34.15 -5.79 33.77
N LYS A 351 -35.10 -5.68 32.86
CA LYS A 351 -35.09 -6.26 31.52
C LYS A 351 -34.09 -5.48 30.66
N ASP A 352 -32.83 -5.91 30.67
CA ASP A 352 -31.81 -5.38 29.77
C ASP A 352 -32.20 -5.69 28.34
N THR A 353 -32.46 -4.62 27.58
CA THR A 353 -32.91 -4.67 26.20
C THR A 353 -31.67 -4.86 25.32
N PRO A 354 -31.66 -5.81 24.38
CA PRO A 354 -30.47 -6.09 23.57
C PRO A 354 -30.16 -4.90 22.66
N SER A 355 -28.89 -4.48 22.71
CA SER A 355 -28.12 -3.74 21.71
C SER A 355 -28.95 -3.08 20.61
N THR A 356 -29.20 -1.79 20.77
CA THR A 356 -29.75 -0.92 19.71
C THR A 356 -28.94 -1.11 18.43
N GLU A 357 -29.61 -1.55 17.36
CA GLU A 357 -29.21 -1.36 15.96
C GLU A 357 -28.57 0.04 15.86
N TYR A 358 -27.37 0.14 15.25
CA TYR A 358 -26.70 1.42 14.99
C TYR A 358 -27.63 2.24 14.08
N ALA A 359 -28.62 2.89 14.69
CA ALA A 359 -29.58 3.71 14.02
C ALA A 359 -28.79 4.92 13.57
N ARG A 360 -28.45 4.95 12.27
CA ARG A 360 -27.84 6.08 11.56
C ARG A 360 -28.50 7.35 12.09
N SER A 361 -27.83 8.02 13.02
CA SER A 361 -28.38 9.21 13.67
C SER A 361 -28.45 10.25 12.57
N LYS A 362 -29.65 10.49 12.02
CA LYS A 362 -29.91 11.53 11.01
C LYS A 362 -29.64 12.96 11.51
N ASN A 363 -29.03 13.12 12.69
CA ASN A 363 -28.77 14.38 13.36
C ASN A 363 -27.28 14.59 13.70
N SER A 364 -26.34 14.12 12.86
CA SER A 364 -25.04 14.80 12.80
C SER A 364 -25.23 16.08 11.98
N GLN A 365 -25.78 17.07 12.66
CA GLN A 365 -25.78 18.45 12.23
C GLN A 365 -24.32 18.88 12.13
N ASP A 366 -23.83 19.01 10.89
CA ASP A 366 -22.57 19.63 10.45
C ASP A 366 -21.71 20.17 11.60
N LYS A 367 -20.81 19.35 12.14
CA LYS A 367 -19.59 19.93 12.70
C LYS A 367 -18.79 20.35 11.47
N PRO A 368 -18.65 21.66 11.18
CA PRO A 368 -17.83 22.09 10.05
C PRO A 368 -16.44 21.51 10.26
N SER A 369 -15.96 20.76 9.27
CA SER A 369 -14.58 20.27 9.26
C SER A 369 -13.66 21.45 9.59
N VAL A 370 -12.98 21.37 10.72
CA VAL A 370 -12.13 22.45 11.23
C VAL A 370 -10.90 22.60 10.34
N VAL A 371 -10.53 21.54 9.61
CA VAL A 371 -9.31 21.45 8.81
C VAL A 371 -9.32 22.44 7.63
N PRO A 372 -10.34 22.51 6.75
CA PRO A 372 -10.43 23.54 5.71
C PRO A 372 -10.37 24.97 6.25
N VAL A 373 -11.00 25.22 7.41
CA VAL A 373 -11.01 26.54 8.04
C VAL A 373 -9.61 26.92 8.54
N VAL A 374 -8.89 26.00 9.18
CA VAL A 374 -7.52 26.24 9.65
C VAL A 374 -6.56 26.48 8.48
N VAL A 375 -6.66 25.69 7.40
CA VAL A 375 -5.84 25.88 6.20
C VAL A 375 -6.15 27.22 5.53
N ALA A 376 -7.43 27.59 5.38
CA ALA A 376 -7.82 28.87 4.81
C ALA A 376 -7.29 30.06 5.64
N VAL A 377 -7.33 29.97 6.98
CA VAL A 377 -6.79 31.01 7.87
C VAL A 377 -5.27 31.14 7.73
N LEU A 378 -4.53 30.02 7.64
CA LEU A 378 -3.08 30.04 7.43
C LEU A 378 -2.73 30.68 6.08
N VAL A 379 -3.37 30.26 4.99
CA VAL A 379 -3.13 30.82 3.64
C VAL A 379 -3.45 32.31 3.60
N CYS A 380 -4.59 32.74 4.17
CA CYS A 380 -4.95 34.15 4.27
C CYS A 380 -3.89 34.96 5.05
N SER A 381 -3.37 34.41 6.15
CA SER A 381 -2.35 35.07 6.95
C SER A 381 -1.05 35.29 6.14
N PHE A 382 -0.58 34.29 5.39
CA PHE A 382 0.61 34.41 4.55
C PHE A 382 0.44 35.45 3.44
N ILE A 383 -0.74 35.53 2.81
CA ILE A 383 -1.03 36.55 1.78
C ILE A 383 -0.99 37.96 2.40
N VAL A 384 -1.65 38.16 3.55
CA VAL A 384 -1.71 39.47 4.23
C VAL A 384 -0.31 39.91 4.69
N PHE A 385 0.45 39.02 5.32
CA PHE A 385 1.81 39.34 5.76
C PHE A 385 2.78 39.51 4.58
N GLY A 386 2.66 38.70 3.53
CA GLY A 386 3.47 38.81 2.32
C GLY A 386 3.25 40.13 1.57
N LEU A 387 1.99 40.53 1.36
CA LEU A 387 1.64 41.81 0.76
C LEU A 387 2.09 42.98 1.64
N GLY A 388 1.90 42.87 2.96
CA GLY A 388 2.39 43.85 3.93
C GLY A 388 3.90 44.08 3.81
N PHE A 389 4.68 43.00 3.70
CA PHE A 389 6.14 43.06 3.55
C PHE A 389 6.56 43.73 2.23
N ILE A 390 5.89 43.41 1.11
CA ILE A 390 6.15 44.04 -0.20
C ILE A 390 5.89 45.55 -0.15
N ILE A 391 4.79 45.98 0.46
CA ILE A 391 4.44 47.40 0.62
C ILE A 391 5.47 48.11 1.51
N PHE A 392 5.87 47.49 2.62
CA PHE A 392 6.86 48.06 3.53
C PHE A 392 8.23 48.20 2.87
N LYS A 393 8.63 47.22 2.03
CA LYS A 393 9.89 47.26 1.29
C LYS A 393 9.87 48.34 0.20
N ARG A 394 8.73 48.57 -0.46
CA ARG A 394 8.58 49.66 -1.45
C ARG A 394 8.67 51.06 -0.81
N LYS A 395 8.11 51.27 0.39
CA LYS A 395 8.17 52.57 1.07
C LYS A 395 9.56 52.94 1.61
N ARG A 396 10.51 51.99 1.69
CA ARG A 396 11.88 52.27 2.14
C ARG A 396 12.84 52.72 1.03
N LYS A 397 12.45 52.68 -0.23
CA LYS A 397 13.20 53.36 -1.29
C LYS A 397 12.91 54.86 -1.22
N LYS A 398 13.73 55.59 -0.45
CA LYS A 398 13.79 57.06 -0.51
C LYS A 398 14.03 57.48 -1.95
N PRO A 399 13.42 58.59 -2.43
CA PRO A 399 13.74 59.13 -3.75
C PRO A 399 15.24 59.43 -3.79
N ALA A 400 15.94 58.73 -4.68
CA ALA A 400 17.33 59.03 -4.97
C ALA A 400 17.37 60.43 -5.57
N SER A 401 17.99 61.36 -4.84
CA SER A 401 18.40 62.65 -5.34
C SER A 401 19.27 62.43 -6.59
N GLU A 402 18.78 62.95 -7.71
CA GLU A 402 19.54 63.77 -8.67
C GLU A 402 21.06 63.50 -8.66
N SER A 403 21.49 62.55 -9.50
CA SER A 403 22.89 62.45 -9.92
C SER A 403 22.97 62.59 -11.43
N ALA A 404 23.91 63.45 -11.79
CA ALA A 404 24.13 64.06 -13.08
C ALA A 404 24.28 63.08 -14.24
N PHE A 405 23.74 63.56 -15.35
CA PHE A 405 24.01 63.18 -16.73
C PHE A 405 25.51 63.17 -17.00
N GLN A 406 26.08 62.00 -17.28
CA GLN A 406 27.36 61.89 -17.96
C GLN A 406 27.25 60.74 -18.96
N GLY A 407 27.14 61.13 -20.23
CA GLY A 407 27.10 60.20 -21.34
C GLY A 407 28.45 59.56 -21.55
N ASP A 408 28.43 58.30 -21.97
CA ASP A 408 29.50 57.73 -22.76
C ASP A 408 28.88 56.85 -23.85
N LEU A 409 29.25 57.21 -25.08
CA LEU A 409 29.02 56.45 -26.31
C LEU A 409 29.94 55.23 -26.29
N ALA A 410 29.37 54.04 -26.47
CA ALA A 410 30.12 52.87 -26.91
C ALA A 410 29.26 52.08 -27.90
N GLU A 411 29.44 52.48 -29.15
CA GLU A 411 29.55 51.65 -30.36
C GLU A 411 29.99 50.21 -30.04
N VAL A 412 29.17 49.21 -30.41
CA VAL A 412 29.65 47.84 -30.66
C VAL A 412 28.89 47.28 -31.85
N ASP A 413 29.70 46.82 -32.79
CA ASP A 413 29.44 46.35 -34.12
C ASP A 413 28.49 45.16 -34.24
N VAL A 414 27.82 45.20 -35.38
CA VAL A 414 27.10 44.12 -36.04
C VAL A 414 28.13 43.16 -36.64
N GLU A 415 28.07 41.88 -36.29
CA GLU A 415 28.63 40.83 -37.16
C GLU A 415 27.62 39.70 -37.33
N ASP A 416 27.15 39.61 -38.57
CA ASP A 416 26.36 38.52 -39.15
C ASP A 416 27.20 37.23 -39.22
N SER A 417 26.60 36.09 -38.87
CA SER A 417 26.98 34.81 -39.47
C SER A 417 25.87 33.77 -39.31
N LEU A 418 25.20 33.52 -40.45
CA LEU A 418 24.65 32.27 -41.01
C LEU A 418 23.94 31.26 -40.11
#